data_AF-A0A9D1F102-F1
#
_entry.id   AF-A0A9D1F102-F1
#
_cell.length_a   1.000
_cell.length_b   1.000
_cell.length_c   1.000
_cell.angle_alpha   90.00
_cell.angle_beta   90.00
_cell.angle_gamma   90.00
#
_symmetry.space_group_name_H-M   'P 1'
#
loop_
_entity.id
_entity.type
_entity.pdbx_description
1 polymer ?
#
loop_
_entity_poly.entity_id
_entity_poly.type
_entity_poly.pdbx_seq_one_letter_code
_entity_poly.pdbx_strand_id
1 'polypeptide(L)' 'MTKREAVVIETYTGIVMLTGDDRKYAYEYAEKLLGFPIMTHEFLVYADKLKELSKPDFIEICKNLEE' A
#
# COMPACT_ATOMS: atom_id res chain seq x y z
N MET A 1 14.81 -3.67 -0.38
CA MET A 1 13.44 -3.19 -0.13
C MET A 1 13.44 -1.68 0.04
N THR A 2 12.64 -0.97 -0.77
CA THR A 2 12.45 0.49 -0.74
C THR A 2 11.20 0.88 0.05
N LYS A 3 11.04 2.16 0.42
CA LYS A 3 9.80 2.67 1.05
C LYS A 3 8.57 2.44 0.16
N ARG A 4 8.73 2.56 -1.16
CA ARG A 4 7.65 2.32 -2.12
C ARG A 4 7.19 0.87 -2.10
N GLU A 5 8.14 -0.06 -2.04
CA GLU A 5 7.82 -1.49 -1.92
C GLU A 5 7.15 -1.81 -0.58
N ALA A 6 7.62 -1.21 0.53
CA ALA A 6 6.99 -1.36 1.83
C ALA A 6 5.54 -0.88 1.84
N VAL A 7 5.22 0.24 1.18
CA VAL A 7 3.83 0.73 1.00
C VAL A 7 2.95 -0.29 0.29
N VAL A 8 3.44 -0.88 -0.81
CA VAL A 8 2.69 -1.87 -1.58
C VAL A 8 2.42 -3.11 -0.74
N ILE A 9 3.46 -3.62 -0.04
CA ILE A 9 3.35 -4.79 0.84
C ILE A 9 2.37 -4.53 1.99
N GLU A 10 2.49 -3.38 2.65
CA GLU A 10 1.57 -2.99 3.72
C GLU A 10 0.12 -2.89 3.23
N THR A 11 -0.10 -2.28 2.06
CA THR A 11 -1.44 -2.13 1.48
C THR A 11 -2.06 -3.47 1.09
N TYR A 12 -1.25 -4.41 0.58
CA TYR A 12 -1.70 -5.75 0.21
C TYR A 12 -1.96 -6.66 1.42
N THR A 13 -1.12 -6.56 2.45
CA THR A 13 -1.18 -7.45 3.62
C THR A 13 -2.03 -6.91 4.77
N GLY A 14 -2.24 -5.60 4.83
CA GLY A 14 -2.83 -4.91 5.98
C GLY A 14 -1.88 -4.79 7.18
N ILE A 15 -0.61 -5.18 7.07
CA ILE A 15 0.38 -5.11 8.15
C ILE A 15 1.18 -3.83 8.01
N VAL A 16 1.11 -2.97 9.02
CA VAL A 16 1.82 -1.69 9.05
C VAL A 16 3.33 -1.90 9.11
N MET A 17 4.05 -1.39 8.11
CA MET A 17 5.51 -1.42 7.97
C MET A 17 6.11 -0.01 8.08
N LEU A 18 5.36 1.03 7.71
CA LEU A 18 5.78 2.43 7.78
C LEU A 18 5.12 3.17 8.96
N THR A 19 5.89 3.99 9.66
CA THR A 19 5.44 4.72 10.86
C THR A 19 5.88 6.19 10.84
N GLY A 20 5.25 7.02 11.68
CA GLY A 20 5.55 8.46 11.73
C GLY A 20 5.26 9.16 10.41
N ASP A 21 6.16 10.05 9.99
CA ASP A 21 6.02 10.86 8.77
C ASP A 21 5.94 10.02 7.48
N ASP A 22 6.40 8.77 7.52
CA ASP A 22 6.36 7.86 6.37
C ASP A 22 4.96 7.29 6.11
N ARG A 23 4.00 7.42 7.06
CA ARG A 23 2.60 7.01 6.84
C ARG A 23 1.95 7.71 5.66
N LYS A 24 2.39 8.93 5.32
CA LYS A 24 1.86 9.69 4.17
C LYS A 24 1.94 8.90 2.87
N TYR A 25 2.97 8.07 2.69
CA TYR A 25 3.15 7.29 1.46
C TYR A 25 2.10 6.18 1.31
N ALA A 26 1.61 5.63 2.42
CA ALA A 26 0.53 4.64 2.39
C ALA A 26 -0.80 5.30 1.97
N TYR A 27 -1.09 6.49 2.49
CA TYR A 27 -2.29 7.25 2.12
C TYR A 27 -2.24 7.71 0.67
N GLU A 28 -1.14 8.34 0.23
CA GLU A 28 -0.94 8.76 -1.17
C GLU A 28 -1.12 7.59 -2.16
N TYR A 29 -0.63 6.40 -1.80
CA TYR A 29 -0.81 5.22 -2.63
C TYR A 29 -2.25 4.71 -2.63
N ALA A 30 -2.92 4.66 -1.48
CA ALA A 30 -4.31 4.26 -1.39
C ALA A 30 -5.22 5.22 -2.18
N GLU A 31 -5.00 6.53 -2.09
CA GLU A 31 -5.72 7.53 -2.88
C GLU A 31 -5.53 7.31 -4.38
N LYS A 32 -4.29 7.02 -4.81
CA LYS A 32 -3.99 6.69 -6.20
C LYS A 32 -4.74 5.45 -6.70
N LEU A 33 -4.82 4.40 -5.87
CA LEU A 33 -5.55 3.17 -6.21
C LEU A 33 -7.07 3.39 -6.24
N LEU A 34 -7.60 4.16 -5.28
CA LEU A 34 -9.04 4.40 -5.13
C LEU A 34 -9.58 5.44 -6.12
N GLY A 35 -8.73 6.36 -6.57
CA GLY A 35 -9.10 7.46 -7.47
C GLY A 35 -9.73 8.66 -6.76
N PHE A 36 -9.67 8.71 -5.42
CA PHE A 36 -10.18 9.81 -4.61
C PHE A 36 -9.39 9.94 -3.29
N PRO A 37 -9.34 11.14 -2.69
CA PRO A 37 -8.69 11.35 -1.39
C PRO A 37 -9.35 10.53 -0.28
N ILE A 38 -8.56 10.06 0.68
CA ILE A 38 -9.07 9.32 1.85
C ILE A 38 -8.45 9.83 3.15
N MET A 39 -9.23 9.78 4.22
CA MET A 39 -8.72 10.02 5.56
C MET A 39 -8.11 8.76 6.17
N THR A 40 -7.21 8.94 7.14
CA THR A 40 -6.53 7.85 7.87
C THR A 40 -7.47 6.75 8.36
N HIS A 41 -8.64 7.11 8.90
CA HIS A 41 -9.60 6.15 9.45
C HIS A 41 -10.39 5.41 8.36
N GLU A 42 -10.46 5.95 7.14
CA GLU A 42 -11.12 5.33 6.00
C GLU A 42 -10.25 4.27 5.33
N PHE A 43 -8.94 4.24 5.60
CA PHE A 43 -8.04 3.22 5.06
C PHE A 43 -8.52 1.80 5.37
N LEU A 44 -9.01 1.56 6.59
CA LEU A 44 -9.56 0.27 7.00
C LEU A 44 -10.92 -0.04 6.36
N VAL A 45 -11.71 0.98 6.03
CA VAL A 45 -13.00 0.82 5.33
C VAL A 45 -12.78 0.25 3.92
N TYR A 46 -11.67 0.60 3.28
CA TYR A 46 -11.32 0.14 1.94
C TYR A 46 -10.30 -1.00 1.91
N ALA A 47 -9.97 -1.64 3.05
CA ALA A 47 -8.89 -2.63 3.14
C ALA A 47 -9.00 -3.76 2.10
N ASP A 48 -10.18 -4.39 1.94
CA ASP A 48 -10.38 -5.46 0.97
C ASP A 48 -10.20 -4.96 -0.48
N LYS A 49 -10.69 -3.76 -0.78
CA LYS A 49 -10.55 -3.15 -2.10
C LYS A 49 -9.09 -2.78 -2.40
N LEU A 50 -8.40 -2.20 -1.42
CA LEU A 50 -6.99 -1.82 -1.51
C LEU A 50 -6.09 -3.05 -1.70
N LYS A 51 -6.40 -4.16 -1.03
CA LYS A 51 -5.72 -5.45 -1.23
C LYS A 51 -5.84 -5.92 -2.69
N GLU A 52 -7.04 -5.95 -3.25
CA GLU A 52 -7.23 -6.39 -4.64
C GLU A 52 -6.56 -5.44 -5.64
N LEU A 53 -6.62 -4.13 -5.40
CA LEU A 53 -6.02 -3.11 -6.27
C LEU A 53 -4.49 -3.08 -6.20
N SER A 54 -3.89 -3.37 -5.04
CA SER A 54 -2.42 -3.40 -4.87
C SER A 54 -1.77 -4.72 -5.26
N LYS A 55 -2.56 -5.78 -5.46
CA LYS A 55 -2.07 -7.11 -5.81
C LYS A 55 -1.15 -7.16 -7.05
N PRO A 56 -1.41 -6.44 -8.16
CA PRO A 56 -0.51 -6.43 -9.32
C PRO A 56 0.88 -5.88 -8.97
N ASP A 57 0.93 -4.75 -8.25
CA ASP A 57 2.18 -4.13 -7.81
C ASP A 57 2.95 -5.07 -6.85
N PHE A 58 2.23 -5.75 -5.94
CA PHE A 58 2.83 -6.75 -5.05
C PHE A 58 3.48 -7.90 -5.83
N ILE A 59 2.78 -8.43 -6.83
CA ILE A 59 3.30 -9.49 -7.71
C ILE A 59 4.53 -9.00 -8.49
N GLU A 60 4.53 -7.75 -8.96
CA GLU A 60 5.67 -7.16 -9.67
C GLU A 60 6.91 -7.08 -8.78
N ILE A 61 6.76 -6.66 -7.52
CA ILE A 61 7.85 -6.68 -6.53
C ILE A 61 8.41 -8.09 -6.37
N CYS A 62 7.54 -9.10 -6.22
CA CYS A 62 7.99 -10.49 -6.06
C CYS A 62 8.69 -11.06 -7.31
N LYS A 63 8.33 -10.59 -8.52
CA LYS A 63 8.98 -11.04 -9.76
C LYS A 63 10.38 -10.49 -9.95
N ASN A 64 10.67 -9.34 -9.34
CA ASN A 64 11.95 -8.64 -9.45
C ASN A 64 12.87 -8.93 -8.26
N LEU A 65 12.62 -10.02 -7.50
CA LEU A 65 13.50 -10.42 -6.41
C LEU A 65 14.83 -10.94 -6.98
N GLU A 66 15.93 -10.33 -6.56
CA GLU A 66 17.29 -10.77 -6.82
C GLU A 66 17.77 -11.70 -5.67
N GLU A 67 18.72 -12.60 -5.97
CA GLU A 67 19.35 -13.50 -4.98
C GLU A 67 20.31 -12.78 -4.01
#